data_AF-A0A832IBY6-F1
#
_entry.id   AF-A0A832IBY6-F1
#
_cell.length_a   1.000
_cell.length_b   1.000
_cell.length_c   1.000
_cell.angle_alpha   90.00
_cell.angle_beta   90.00
_cell.angle_gamma   90.00
#
_symmetry.space_group_name_H-M   'P 1'
#
loop_
_entity.id
_entity.type
_entity.pdbx_description
1 polymer ?
#
loop_
_entity_poly.entity_id
_entity_poly.type
_entity_poly.pdbx_seq_one_letter_code
_entity_poly.pdbx_strand_id
1 'polypeptide(L)'
;MPKQNRFFSFFAIIGTLFATWLWANNEVLQNYNLQLCLIIFVIFFFAKTFFPKKEPTNFLPEILAFTIILLLLLSSTGELQSPLFFLSYFLIFAAAFLLDAYLTLALSAGLFLFFFRFFDSPRNIIQIFSLVLTTPIALYFGKLYLEQLESQEKIKILKKQSKHLIAKNEQLSENLANEETNTLLWLSLNFKNSLLKILHLTADLLTDLSHLTPTQKERLQSIHETAKEILKSGEKLKEKIDKETD
;
A
#
# COMPACT_ATOMS: atom_id res chain seq x y z
N MET A 1 -2.00 -2.45 10.99
CA MET A 1 -3.24 -2.64 11.79
C MET A 1 -3.09 -1.90 13.12
N PRO A 2 -3.97 -0.95 13.45
CA PRO A 2 -3.96 -0.34 14.77
C PRO A 2 -4.19 -1.44 15.81
N LYS A 3 -3.36 -1.47 16.87
CA LYS A 3 -3.53 -2.39 17.99
C LYS A 3 -4.84 -2.03 18.70
N GLN A 4 -5.96 -2.56 18.21
CA GLN A 4 -7.19 -2.60 18.99
C GLN A 4 -6.86 -3.29 20.31
N ASN A 5 -7.37 -2.75 21.42
CA ASN A 5 -7.03 -3.26 22.74
C ASN A 5 -7.61 -4.67 22.88
N ARG A 6 -6.79 -5.68 22.57
CA ARG A 6 -7.21 -7.09 22.39
C ARG A 6 -8.00 -7.62 23.59
N PHE A 7 -7.63 -7.14 24.77
CA PHE A 7 -8.32 -7.43 26.02
C PHE A 7 -9.77 -6.93 25.98
N PHE A 8 -10.00 -5.65 25.67
CA PHE A 8 -11.34 -5.08 25.56
C PHE A 8 -12.20 -5.82 24.53
N SER A 9 -11.66 -6.14 23.36
CA SER A 9 -12.38 -6.88 22.32
C SER A 9 -12.78 -8.29 22.77
N PHE A 10 -11.91 -8.97 23.52
CA PHE A 10 -12.20 -10.28 24.09
C PHE A 10 -13.36 -10.21 25.10
N PHE A 11 -13.32 -9.26 26.04
CA PHE A 11 -14.41 -9.05 26.99
C PHE A 11 -15.71 -8.65 26.29
N ALA A 12 -15.64 -7.88 25.21
CA ALA A 12 -16.82 -7.50 24.44
C ALA A 12 -17.49 -8.71 23.77
N ILE A 13 -16.71 -9.62 23.17
CA ILE A 13 -17.25 -10.86 22.55
C ILE A 13 -17.89 -11.74 23.62
N ILE A 14 -17.19 -12.02 24.72
CA ILE A 14 -17.71 -12.85 25.80
C ILE A 14 -18.94 -12.21 26.44
N GLY A 15 -18.89 -10.91 26.72
CA GLY A 15 -20.01 -10.16 27.28
C GLY A 15 -21.23 -10.20 26.37
N THR A 16 -21.03 -10.11 25.04
CA THR A 16 -22.10 -10.22 24.05
C THR A 16 -22.74 -11.60 24.04
N LEU A 17 -21.93 -12.66 24.04
CA LEU A 17 -22.42 -14.05 24.09
C LEU A 17 -23.18 -14.32 25.39
N PHE A 18 -22.65 -13.86 26.52
CA PHE A 18 -23.30 -14.00 27.82
C PHE A 18 -24.61 -13.23 27.91
N ALA A 19 -24.65 -11.98 27.45
CA ALA A 19 -25.87 -11.18 27.41
C ALA A 19 -26.94 -11.81 26.52
N THR A 20 -26.54 -12.33 25.35
CA THR A 20 -27.46 -13.00 24.42
C THR A 20 -27.97 -14.32 25.01
N TRP A 21 -27.12 -15.06 25.72
CA TRP A 21 -27.51 -16.28 26.43
C TRP A 21 -28.51 -16.00 27.56
N LEU A 22 -28.29 -14.95 28.35
CA LEU A 22 -29.23 -14.51 29.39
C LEU A 22 -30.59 -14.13 28.79
N TRP A 23 -30.58 -13.41 27.66
CA TRP A 23 -31.80 -13.05 26.96
C TRP A 23 -32.54 -14.28 26.42
N ALA A 24 -31.81 -15.14 25.70
CA ALA A 24 -32.35 -16.32 25.04
C ALA A 24 -32.85 -17.39 26.03
N ASN A 25 -32.50 -17.32 27.32
CA ASN A 25 -32.97 -18.28 28.33
C ASN A 25 -34.16 -17.79 29.14
N ASN A 26 -34.59 -16.55 28.95
CA ASN A 26 -35.70 -16.00 29.70
C ASN A 26 -36.99 -16.11 28.88
N GLU A 27 -37.97 -16.84 29.41
CA GLU A 27 -39.24 -17.17 28.77
C GLU A 27 -40.03 -15.92 28.31
N VAL A 28 -39.93 -14.81 29.03
CA VAL A 28 -40.61 -13.56 28.68
C VAL A 28 -39.89 -12.84 27.53
N LEU A 29 -38.56 -12.81 27.58
CA LEU A 29 -37.72 -12.07 26.65
C LEU A 29 -37.61 -12.75 25.28
N GLN A 30 -37.71 -14.08 25.22
CA GLN A 30 -37.69 -14.84 23.97
C GLN A 30 -38.78 -14.40 22.97
N ASN A 31 -39.96 -14.00 23.45
CA ASN A 31 -41.06 -13.50 22.62
C ASN A 31 -40.71 -12.20 21.88
N TYR A 32 -39.69 -11.49 22.35
CA TYR A 32 -39.22 -10.23 21.79
C TYR A 32 -37.92 -10.37 20.97
N ASN A 33 -37.46 -11.59 20.69
CA ASN A 33 -36.22 -11.83 19.94
C ASN A 33 -36.24 -11.14 18.56
N LEU A 34 -37.36 -11.25 17.83
CA LEU A 34 -37.47 -10.68 16.48
C LEU A 34 -37.45 -9.14 16.52
N GLN A 35 -38.10 -8.55 17.51
CA GLN A 35 -38.15 -7.11 17.75
C GLN A 35 -36.76 -6.58 18.11
N LEU A 36 -36.01 -7.30 18.93
CA LEU A 36 -34.64 -6.95 19.29
C LEU A 36 -33.71 -7.01 18.07
N CYS A 37 -33.81 -8.06 17.25
CA CYS A 37 -33.08 -8.15 15.98
C CYS A 37 -33.33 -6.93 15.08
N LEU A 38 -34.60 -6.52 14.95
CA LEU A 38 -34.99 -5.35 14.16
C LEU A 38 -34.39 -4.07 14.73
N ILE A 39 -34.50 -3.86 16.05
CA ILE A 39 -33.93 -2.69 16.74
C ILE A 39 -32.41 -2.60 16.52
N ILE A 40 -31.67 -3.70 16.70
CA ILE A 40 -30.22 -3.72 16.45
C ILE A 40 -29.91 -3.40 15.00
N PHE A 41 -30.65 -3.99 14.06
CA PHE A 41 -30.42 -3.76 12.63
C PHE A 41 -30.64 -2.30 12.25
N VAL A 42 -31.72 -1.68 12.76
CA VAL A 42 -32.02 -0.26 12.55
C VAL A 42 -30.94 0.61 13.18
N ILE A 43 -30.58 0.38 14.46
CA ILE A 43 -29.53 1.15 15.14
C ILE A 43 -28.21 1.03 14.37
N PHE A 44 -27.83 -0.17 13.95
CA PHE A 44 -26.61 -0.41 13.21
C PHE A 44 -26.60 0.32 11.85
N PHE A 45 -27.70 0.24 11.10
CA PHE A 45 -27.85 0.91 9.81
C PHE A 45 -27.81 2.44 9.96
N PHE A 46 -28.55 3.00 10.91
CA PHE A 46 -28.54 4.43 11.20
C PHE A 46 -27.16 4.90 11.68
N ALA A 47 -26.55 4.19 12.63
CA ALA A 47 -25.21 4.55 13.11
C ALA A 47 -24.19 4.59 11.96
N LYS A 48 -24.26 3.63 11.02
CA LYS A 48 -23.36 3.57 9.87
C LYS A 48 -23.61 4.67 8.84
N THR A 49 -24.88 5.04 8.62
CA THR A 49 -25.27 6.10 7.69
C THR A 49 -24.95 7.50 8.24
N PHE A 50 -25.20 7.75 9.52
CA PHE A 50 -25.04 9.08 10.14
C PHE A 50 -23.63 9.33 10.68
N PHE A 51 -22.87 8.29 11.04
CA PHE A 51 -21.50 8.41 11.52
C PHE A 51 -20.53 7.62 10.63
N PRO A 52 -20.36 8.03 9.35
CA PRO A 52 -19.40 7.39 8.46
C PRO A 52 -17.98 7.56 9.02
N LYS A 53 -17.36 6.47 9.44
CA LYS A 53 -15.98 6.47 9.93
C LYS A 53 -15.03 6.71 8.76
N LYS A 54 -14.05 7.62 8.94
CA LYS A 54 -12.99 7.91 7.95
C LYS A 54 -12.02 6.74 7.73
N GLU A 55 -11.92 5.82 8.69
CA GLU A 55 -11.01 4.67 8.68
C GLU A 55 -11.80 3.38 8.99
N PRO A 56 -11.84 2.38 8.09
CA PRO A 56 -12.64 1.17 8.24
C PRO A 56 -11.88 0.06 9.00
N THR A 57 -11.26 0.37 10.14
CA THR A 57 -10.33 -0.60 10.77
C THR A 57 -10.94 -1.46 11.86
N ASN A 58 -12.09 -1.08 12.43
CA ASN A 58 -12.67 -1.79 13.58
C ASN A 58 -13.98 -2.47 13.19
N PHE A 59 -13.88 -3.70 12.68
CA PHE A 59 -15.00 -4.58 12.32
C PHE A 59 -15.67 -5.29 13.50
N LEU A 60 -15.22 -5.00 14.73
CA LEU A 60 -15.73 -5.64 15.94
C LEU A 60 -17.24 -5.42 16.14
N PRO A 61 -17.79 -4.18 16.03
CA PRO A 61 -19.22 -3.95 16.22
C PRO A 61 -20.10 -4.71 15.22
N GLU A 62 -19.64 -4.84 13.97
CA GLU A 62 -20.29 -5.61 12.92
C GLU A 62 -20.43 -7.09 13.31
N ILE A 63 -19.32 -7.69 13.76
CA ILE A 63 -19.31 -9.09 14.19
C ILE A 63 -20.16 -9.29 15.45
N LEU A 64 -20.11 -8.36 16.40
CA LEU A 64 -20.94 -8.43 17.61
C LEU A 64 -22.43 -8.34 17.28
N ALA A 65 -22.84 -7.35 16.49
CA ALA A 65 -24.23 -7.19 16.07
C ALA A 65 -24.72 -8.42 15.30
N PHE A 66 -23.91 -8.91 14.35
CA PHE A 66 -24.23 -10.12 13.60
C PHE A 66 -24.34 -11.36 14.50
N THR A 67 -23.45 -11.51 15.49
CA THR A 67 -23.50 -12.60 16.48
C THR A 67 -24.80 -12.56 17.29
N ILE A 68 -25.19 -11.38 17.80
CA ILE A 68 -26.44 -11.23 18.57
C ILE A 68 -27.64 -11.61 17.72
N ILE A 69 -27.77 -10.99 16.54
CA ILE A 69 -28.90 -11.24 15.63
C ILE A 69 -29.00 -12.72 15.29
N LEU A 70 -27.87 -13.34 14.94
CA LEU A 70 -27.81 -14.75 14.57
C LEU A 70 -28.23 -15.65 15.72
N LEU A 71 -27.72 -15.44 16.94
CA LEU A 71 -28.05 -16.27 18.09
C LEU A 71 -29.51 -16.10 18.54
N LEU A 72 -30.05 -14.87 18.52
CA LEU A 72 -31.47 -14.64 18.82
C LEU A 72 -32.37 -15.34 17.79
N LEU A 73 -31.99 -15.28 16.51
CA LEU A 73 -32.75 -15.90 15.44
C LEU A 73 -32.69 -17.42 15.52
N LEU A 74 -31.52 -18.00 15.83
CA LEU A 74 -31.39 -19.43 16.10
C LEU A 74 -32.25 -19.85 17.30
N SER A 75 -32.22 -19.08 18.39
CA SER A 75 -33.06 -19.33 19.57
C SER A 75 -34.56 -19.38 19.21
N SER A 76 -35.02 -18.53 18.30
CA SER A 76 -36.43 -18.53 17.86
C SER A 76 -36.79 -19.58 16.80
N THR A 77 -35.82 -20.23 16.15
CA THR A 77 -36.06 -21.14 15.00
C THR A 77 -35.70 -22.60 15.26
N GLY A 78 -35.50 -22.99 16.53
CA GLY A 78 -35.16 -24.37 16.91
C GLY A 78 -33.67 -24.65 17.01
N GLU A 79 -32.86 -23.60 17.21
CA GLU A 79 -31.47 -23.64 17.65
C GLU A 79 -30.56 -24.49 16.76
N LEU A 80 -30.13 -25.68 17.21
CA LEU A 80 -29.26 -26.58 16.42
C LEU A 80 -29.98 -27.28 15.27
N GLN A 81 -31.29 -27.45 15.38
CA GLN A 81 -32.11 -28.07 14.33
C GLN A 81 -32.60 -27.04 13.31
N SER A 82 -32.38 -25.75 13.58
CA SER A 82 -32.72 -24.68 12.66
C SER A 82 -31.97 -24.84 11.34
N PRO A 83 -32.65 -24.73 10.18
CA PRO A 83 -31.98 -24.64 8.88
C PRO A 83 -30.99 -23.49 8.80
N LEU A 84 -31.08 -22.49 9.69
CA LEU A 84 -30.22 -21.32 9.74
C LEU A 84 -28.96 -21.55 10.59
N PHE A 85 -28.81 -22.72 11.22
CA PHE A 85 -27.63 -23.03 12.02
C PHE A 85 -26.33 -22.92 11.21
N PHE A 86 -26.37 -23.18 9.89
CA PHE A 86 -25.18 -23.07 9.04
C PHE A 86 -24.55 -21.67 9.06
N LEU A 87 -25.35 -20.64 9.34
CA LEU A 87 -24.90 -19.25 9.41
C LEU A 87 -23.87 -19.05 10.54
N SER A 88 -23.87 -19.91 11.56
CA SER A 88 -22.87 -19.90 12.63
C SER A 88 -21.47 -20.31 12.14
N TYR A 89 -21.38 -21.23 11.16
CA TYR A 89 -20.11 -21.51 10.48
C TYR A 89 -19.65 -20.29 9.68
N PHE A 90 -20.58 -19.62 8.98
CA PHE A 90 -20.27 -18.40 8.24
C PHE A 90 -19.81 -17.27 9.18
N LEU A 91 -20.38 -17.16 10.38
CA LEU A 91 -19.95 -16.23 11.41
C LEU A 91 -18.49 -16.48 11.82
N ILE A 92 -18.08 -17.73 12.00
CA ILE A 92 -16.67 -18.09 12.30
C ILE A 92 -15.75 -17.73 11.14
N PHE A 93 -16.17 -17.99 9.90
CA PHE A 93 -15.43 -17.57 8.70
C PHE A 93 -15.29 -16.05 8.61
N ALA A 94 -16.38 -15.31 8.78
CA ALA A 94 -16.36 -13.85 8.80
C ALA A 94 -15.43 -13.33 9.91
N ALA A 95 -15.52 -13.88 11.12
CA ALA A 95 -14.62 -13.54 12.21
C ALA A 95 -13.15 -13.85 11.86
N ALA A 96 -12.85 -14.97 11.20
CA ALA A 96 -11.49 -15.31 10.77
C ALA A 96 -10.91 -14.36 9.72
N PHE A 97 -11.76 -13.77 8.86
CA PHE A 97 -11.34 -12.78 7.86
C PHE A 97 -11.23 -11.37 8.43
N LEU A 98 -12.11 -10.99 9.35
CA LEU A 98 -12.26 -9.61 9.83
C LEU A 98 -11.58 -9.34 11.19
N LEU A 99 -11.31 -10.38 11.99
CA LEU A 99 -10.74 -10.26 13.35
C LEU A 99 -9.42 -11.02 13.51
N ASP A 100 -8.69 -10.68 14.57
CA ASP A 100 -7.49 -11.40 15.00
C ASP A 100 -7.81 -12.87 15.34
N ALA A 101 -6.89 -13.79 15.04
CA ALA A 101 -7.08 -15.23 15.28
C ALA A 101 -7.47 -15.57 16.73
N TYR A 102 -6.94 -14.82 17.70
CA TYR A 102 -7.30 -14.96 19.12
C TYR A 102 -8.78 -14.66 19.40
N LEU A 103 -9.34 -13.62 18.76
CA LEU A 103 -10.75 -13.24 18.93
C LEU A 103 -11.68 -14.25 18.27
N THR A 104 -11.29 -14.81 17.13
CA THR A 104 -12.03 -15.88 16.45
C THR A 104 -12.06 -17.16 17.28
N LEU A 105 -10.94 -17.51 17.94
CA LEU A 105 -10.90 -18.62 18.89
C LEU A 105 -11.83 -18.36 20.09
N ALA A 106 -11.81 -17.15 20.64
CA ALA A 106 -12.70 -16.76 21.74
C ALA A 106 -14.18 -16.86 21.34
N LEU A 107 -14.53 -16.40 20.13
CA LEU A 107 -15.87 -16.53 19.58
C LEU A 107 -16.28 -18.00 19.42
N SER A 108 -15.41 -18.83 18.84
CA SER A 108 -15.69 -20.26 18.67
C SER A 108 -15.88 -20.99 20.01
N ALA A 109 -15.00 -20.74 20.99
CA ALA A 109 -15.13 -21.29 22.33
C ALA A 109 -16.42 -20.80 23.02
N GLY A 110 -16.75 -19.53 22.85
CA GLY A 110 -17.97 -18.96 23.40
C GLY A 110 -19.25 -19.51 22.75
N LEU A 111 -19.25 -19.77 21.43
CA LEU A 111 -20.35 -20.46 20.76
C LEU A 111 -20.47 -21.92 21.21
N PHE A 112 -19.35 -22.62 21.41
CA PHE A 112 -19.36 -23.95 22.00
C PHE A 112 -20.03 -23.94 23.38
N LEU A 113 -19.67 -22.99 24.25
CA LEU A 113 -20.29 -22.83 25.56
C LEU A 113 -21.78 -22.47 25.45
N PHE A 114 -22.16 -21.61 24.51
CA PHE A 114 -23.55 -21.22 24.28
C PHE A 114 -24.43 -22.43 23.95
N PHE A 115 -23.94 -23.34 23.09
CA PHE A 115 -24.67 -24.54 22.67
C PHE A 115 -24.40 -25.78 23.54
N PHE A 116 -23.54 -25.67 24.56
CA PHE A 116 -23.16 -26.81 25.39
C PHE A 116 -24.36 -27.51 26.05
N ARG A 117 -25.44 -26.78 26.33
CA ARG A 117 -26.66 -27.35 26.92
C ARG A 117 -27.39 -28.37 26.04
N PHE A 118 -27.10 -28.43 24.74
CA PHE A 118 -27.78 -29.31 23.78
C PHE A 118 -27.04 -30.62 23.51
N PHE A 119 -26.15 -31.01 24.43
CA PHE A 119 -25.29 -32.19 24.33
C PHE A 119 -26.03 -33.52 24.59
N ASP A 120 -27.29 -33.61 24.16
CA ASP A 120 -28.16 -34.74 24.50
C ASP A 120 -28.24 -35.81 23.41
N SER A 121 -27.97 -35.43 22.15
CA SER A 121 -28.07 -36.31 20.98
C SER A 121 -26.75 -36.40 20.23
N PRO A 122 -26.35 -37.59 19.73
CA PRO A 122 -25.17 -37.74 18.88
C PRO A 122 -25.14 -36.76 17.70
N ARG A 123 -26.30 -36.42 17.12
CA ARG A 123 -26.41 -35.44 16.02
C ARG A 123 -25.97 -34.04 16.46
N ASN A 124 -26.45 -33.58 17.61
CA ASN A 124 -26.14 -32.25 18.14
C ASN A 124 -24.66 -32.14 18.51
N ILE A 125 -24.11 -33.22 19.10
CA ILE A 125 -22.69 -33.32 19.44
C ILE A 125 -21.84 -33.14 18.18
N ILE A 126 -22.17 -33.84 17.09
CA ILE A 126 -21.46 -33.72 15.81
C ILE A 126 -21.54 -32.29 15.26
N GLN A 127 -22.70 -31.65 15.33
CA GLN A 127 -22.88 -30.26 14.86
C GLN A 127 -22.04 -29.25 15.67
N ILE A 128 -22.04 -29.37 17.00
CA ILE A 128 -21.24 -28.50 17.89
C ILE A 128 -19.74 -28.72 17.67
N PHE A 129 -19.29 -29.98 17.55
CA PHE A 129 -17.89 -30.27 17.26
C PHE A 129 -17.48 -29.79 15.87
N SER A 130 -18.36 -29.93 14.88
CA SER A 130 -18.15 -29.38 13.54
C SER A 130 -17.93 -27.86 13.59
N LEU A 131 -18.64 -27.15 14.47
CA LEU A 131 -18.48 -25.71 14.65
C LEU A 131 -17.05 -25.37 15.12
N VAL A 132 -16.56 -26.06 16.16
CA VAL A 132 -15.22 -25.85 16.70
C VAL A 132 -14.14 -26.25 15.70
N LEU A 133 -14.34 -27.34 14.97
CA LEU A 133 -13.40 -27.84 13.97
C LEU A 133 -13.33 -26.94 12.72
N THR A 134 -14.38 -26.17 12.45
CA THR A 134 -14.39 -25.18 11.37
C THR A 134 -13.44 -24.02 11.66
N THR A 135 -13.21 -23.68 12.93
CA THR A 135 -12.36 -22.56 13.34
C THR A 135 -10.92 -22.62 12.82
N PRO A 136 -10.13 -23.70 13.00
CA PRO A 136 -8.77 -23.77 12.46
C PRO A 136 -8.76 -23.65 10.92
N ILE A 137 -9.76 -24.23 10.25
CA ILE A 137 -9.90 -24.14 8.79
C ILE A 137 -10.16 -22.70 8.38
N ALA A 138 -11.11 -22.03 9.02
CA ALA A 138 -11.44 -20.63 8.77
C ALA A 138 -10.22 -19.71 9.01
N LEU A 139 -9.47 -19.93 10.10
CA LEU A 139 -8.25 -19.17 10.40
C LEU A 139 -7.16 -19.37 9.35
N TYR A 140 -7.01 -20.59 8.83
CA TYR A 140 -6.06 -20.88 7.76
C TYR A 140 -6.43 -20.13 6.48
N PHE A 141 -7.69 -20.20 6.05
CA PHE A 141 -8.16 -19.44 4.89
C PHE A 141 -8.10 -17.92 5.08
N GLY A 142 -8.39 -17.43 6.29
CA GLY A 142 -8.23 -16.02 6.66
C GLY A 142 -6.79 -15.54 6.45
N LYS A 143 -5.80 -16.32 6.91
CA LYS A 143 -4.38 -16.02 6.71
C LYS A 143 -3.98 -16.02 5.23
N LEU A 144 -4.36 -17.05 4.49
CA LEU A 144 -4.06 -17.14 3.05
C LEU A 144 -4.61 -15.94 2.27
N TYR A 145 -5.82 -15.48 2.62
CA TYR A 145 -6.42 -14.32 2.01
C TYR A 145 -5.64 -13.02 2.33
N LEU A 146 -5.22 -12.84 3.59
CA LEU A 146 -4.42 -11.68 4.00
C LEU A 146 -3.03 -11.66 3.31
N GLU A 147 -2.36 -12.81 3.21
CA GLU A 147 -1.08 -12.95 2.49
C GLU A 147 -1.23 -12.58 1.01
N GLN A 148 -2.34 -12.98 0.38
CA GLN A 148 -2.63 -12.64 -1.01
C GLN A 148 -2.85 -11.13 -1.19
N LEU A 149 -3.57 -10.47 -0.27
CA LEU A 149 -3.76 -9.01 -0.31
C LEU A 149 -2.43 -8.25 -0.18
N GLU A 150 -1.56 -8.68 0.74
CA GLU A 150 -0.25 -8.07 0.93
C GLU A 150 0.64 -8.23 -0.32
N SER A 151 0.59 -9.39 -0.96
CA SER A 151 1.28 -9.64 -2.24
C SER A 151 0.81 -8.68 -3.34
N GLN A 152 -0.51 -8.49 -3.48
CA GLN A 152 -1.07 -7.56 -4.46
C GLN A 152 -0.66 -6.10 -4.21
N GLU A 153 -0.61 -5.66 -2.95
CA GLU A 153 -0.16 -4.32 -2.59
C GLU A 153 1.32 -4.12 -2.93
N LYS A 154 2.18 -5.09 -2.61
CA LYS A 154 3.60 -5.08 -3.00
C LYS A 154 3.77 -4.97 -4.52
N ILE A 155 3.00 -5.75 -5.28
CA ILE A 155 3.00 -5.69 -6.75
C ILE A 155 2.61 -4.29 -7.25
N LYS A 156 1.61 -3.64 -6.63
CA LYS A 156 1.18 -2.29 -7.01
C LYS A 156 2.26 -1.23 -6.73
N ILE A 157 2.94 -1.31 -5.59
CA ILE A 157 4.05 -0.41 -5.25
C ILE A 157 5.21 -0.58 -6.24
N LEU A 158 5.60 -1.82 -6.51
CA LEU A 158 6.67 -2.14 -7.46
C LEU A 158 6.35 -1.62 -8.87
N LYS A 159 5.10 -1.78 -9.33
CA LYS A 159 4.66 -1.26 -10.64
C LYS A 159 4.67 0.27 -10.71
N LYS A 160 4.35 0.96 -9.61
CA LYS A 160 4.43 2.43 -9.54
C LYS A 160 5.88 2.92 -9.61
N GLN A 161 6.79 2.22 -8.90
CA GLN A 161 8.21 2.54 -8.91
C GLN A 161 8.83 2.29 -10.29
N SER A 162 8.51 1.18 -10.96
CA SER A 162 9.01 0.94 -12.32
C SER A 162 8.55 2.01 -13.31
N LYS A 163 7.29 2.44 -13.26
CA LYS A 163 6.77 3.52 -14.09
C LYS A 163 7.51 4.85 -13.85
N HIS A 164 7.81 5.18 -12.59
CA HIS A 164 8.58 6.37 -12.25
C HIS A 164 10.02 6.30 -12.78
N LEU A 165 10.66 5.14 -12.70
CA LEU A 165 12.01 4.94 -13.24
C LEU A 165 12.04 5.09 -14.76
N ILE A 166 11.03 4.57 -15.46
CA ILE A 166 10.91 4.72 -16.92
C ILE A 166 10.76 6.21 -17.29
N ALA A 167 9.84 6.93 -16.65
CA ALA A 167 9.64 8.37 -16.91
C ALA A 167 10.89 9.20 -16.60
N LYS A 168 11.62 8.88 -15.52
CA LYS A 168 12.87 9.56 -15.19
C LYS A 168 13.96 9.31 -16.23
N ASN A 169 14.03 8.10 -16.78
CA ASN A 169 15.02 7.76 -17.80
C ASN A 169 14.74 8.50 -19.11
N GLU A 170 13.47 8.61 -19.52
CA GLU A 170 13.03 9.39 -20.68
C GLU A 170 13.40 10.89 -20.54
N GLN A 171 13.14 11.48 -19.37
CA GLN A 171 13.57 12.85 -19.08
C GLN A 171 15.09 13.03 -19.09
N LEU A 172 15.84 12.03 -18.59
CA LEU A 172 17.30 12.09 -18.60
C LEU A 172 17.84 12.03 -20.03
N SER A 173 17.28 11.18 -20.90
CA SER A 173 17.67 11.11 -22.31
C SER A 173 17.37 12.41 -23.05
N GLU A 174 16.24 13.06 -22.79
CA GLU A 174 15.90 14.35 -23.40
C GLU A 174 16.86 15.46 -22.94
N ASN A 175 17.18 15.50 -21.64
CA ASN A 175 18.15 16.46 -21.11
C ASN A 175 19.55 16.23 -21.68
N LEU A 176 19.98 14.97 -21.85
CA LEU A 176 21.27 14.65 -22.43
C LEU A 176 21.37 15.15 -23.88
N ALA A 177 20.33 14.87 -24.69
CA ALA A 177 20.28 15.30 -26.09
C ALA A 177 20.29 16.84 -26.23
N ASN A 178 19.61 17.54 -25.32
CA ASN A 178 19.62 19.01 -25.29
C ASN A 178 20.99 19.57 -24.89
N GLU A 179 21.65 19.01 -23.87
CA GLU A 179 23.00 19.41 -23.44
C GLU A 179 24.05 19.14 -24.53
N GLU A 180 23.94 18.02 -25.22
CA GLU A 180 24.79 17.68 -26.36
C GLU A 180 24.64 18.73 -27.47
N THR A 181 23.40 19.00 -27.90
CA THR A 181 23.10 20.00 -28.93
C THR A 181 23.66 21.38 -28.56
N ASN A 182 23.45 21.82 -27.31
CA ASN A 182 23.95 23.10 -26.81
C ASN A 182 25.49 23.15 -26.77
N THR A 183 26.13 22.07 -26.34
CA THR A 183 27.59 21.97 -26.24
C THR A 183 28.24 22.01 -27.63
N LEU A 184 27.71 21.23 -28.59
CA LEU A 184 28.18 21.22 -29.96
C LEU A 184 28.00 22.58 -30.65
N LEU A 185 26.86 23.23 -30.43
CA LEU A 185 26.58 24.57 -30.97
C LEU A 185 27.53 25.62 -30.37
N TRP A 186 27.76 25.58 -29.06
CA TRP A 186 28.70 26.48 -28.39
C TRP A 186 30.16 26.26 -28.85
N LEU A 187 30.60 25.01 -29.00
CA LEU A 187 31.94 24.67 -29.51
C LEU A 187 32.13 25.17 -30.94
N SER A 188 31.12 24.97 -31.80
CA SER A 188 31.17 25.34 -33.22
C SER A 188 31.17 26.85 -33.45
N LEU A 189 30.35 27.59 -32.68
CA LEU A 189 30.13 29.02 -32.90
C LEU A 189 30.96 29.88 -31.97
N ASN A 190 30.78 29.77 -30.66
CA ASN A 190 31.37 30.73 -29.72
C ASN A 190 32.84 30.44 -29.47
N PHE A 191 33.18 29.19 -29.19
CA PHE A 191 34.54 28.79 -28.86
C PHE A 191 35.49 28.99 -30.05
N LYS A 192 35.13 28.43 -31.21
CA LYS A 192 35.92 28.57 -32.45
C LYS A 192 36.11 30.04 -32.85
N ASN A 193 35.03 30.83 -32.90
CA ASN A 193 35.14 32.24 -33.32
C ASN A 193 35.95 33.08 -32.31
N SER A 194 35.82 32.82 -31.01
CA SER A 194 36.59 33.54 -29.98
C SER A 194 38.09 33.25 -30.09
N LEU A 195 38.48 32.00 -30.32
CA LEU A 195 39.88 31.62 -30.49
C LEU A 195 40.46 32.13 -31.80
N LEU A 196 39.70 32.08 -32.91
CA LEU A 196 40.12 32.69 -34.16
C LEU A 196 40.34 34.19 -34.00
N LYS A 197 39.47 34.89 -33.26
CA LYS A 197 39.64 36.30 -32.96
C LYS A 197 40.92 36.57 -32.15
N ILE A 198 41.23 35.75 -31.14
CA ILE A 198 42.48 35.84 -30.37
C ILE A 198 43.69 35.58 -31.28
N LEU A 199 43.64 34.56 -32.14
CA LEU A 199 44.67 34.24 -33.12
C LEU A 199 44.94 35.40 -34.07
N HIS A 200 43.89 36.03 -34.61
CA HIS A 200 44.01 37.20 -35.47
C HIS A 200 44.58 38.41 -34.73
N LEU A 201 44.03 38.78 -33.56
CA LEU A 201 44.52 39.92 -32.78
C LEU A 201 45.98 39.74 -32.35
N THR A 202 46.39 38.53 -31.99
CA THR A 202 47.78 38.24 -31.62
C THR A 202 48.72 38.25 -32.83
N ALA A 203 48.27 37.77 -33.99
CA ALA A 203 49.03 37.85 -35.24
C ALA A 203 49.23 39.30 -35.68
N ASP A 204 48.17 40.11 -35.65
CA ASP A 204 48.21 41.54 -36.01
C ASP A 204 49.18 42.30 -35.09
N LEU A 205 49.11 42.06 -33.77
CA LEU A 205 50.04 42.65 -32.80
C LEU A 205 51.48 42.16 -33.02
N LEU A 206 51.71 40.90 -33.39
CA LEU A 206 53.03 40.37 -33.70
C LEU A 206 53.63 40.98 -34.99
N THR A 207 52.80 41.39 -35.95
CA THR A 207 53.24 42.07 -37.17
C THR A 207 53.57 43.54 -37.00
N ASP A 208 53.07 44.19 -35.95
CA ASP A 208 53.36 45.60 -35.63
C ASP A 208 54.72 45.72 -34.90
N LEU A 209 55.80 45.46 -35.66
CA LEU A 209 57.17 45.28 -35.15
C LEU A 209 57.80 46.53 -34.50
N SER A 210 57.27 47.72 -34.73
CA SER A 210 57.93 48.99 -34.35
C SER A 210 57.76 49.39 -32.88
N HIS A 211 56.88 48.74 -32.12
CA HIS A 211 56.50 49.19 -30.77
C HIS A 211 56.62 48.14 -29.66
N LEU A 212 57.09 46.93 -29.95
CA LEU A 212 57.12 45.83 -28.99
C LEU A 212 58.53 45.54 -28.45
N THR A 213 58.63 45.33 -27.13
CA THR A 213 59.87 44.84 -26.50
C THR A 213 60.06 43.33 -26.74
N PRO A 214 61.31 42.81 -26.68
CA PRO A 214 61.58 41.38 -26.90
C PRO A 214 60.76 40.45 -25.99
N THR A 215 60.53 40.85 -24.74
CA THR A 215 59.75 40.08 -23.75
C THR A 215 58.24 40.11 -24.03
N GLN A 216 57.72 41.19 -24.61
CA GLN A 216 56.32 41.26 -25.04
C GLN A 216 56.06 40.37 -26.25
N LYS A 217 57.02 40.29 -27.17
CA LYS A 217 56.96 39.41 -28.35
C LYS A 217 56.89 37.94 -27.95
N GLU A 218 57.74 37.49 -27.03
CA GLU A 218 57.71 36.11 -26.53
C GLU A 218 56.36 35.75 -25.87
N ARG A 219 55.80 36.67 -25.07
CA ARG A 219 54.48 36.47 -24.43
C ARG A 219 53.34 36.40 -25.44
N LEU A 220 53.33 37.29 -26.44
CA LEU A 220 52.35 37.29 -27.53
C LEU A 220 52.42 36.00 -28.35
N GLN A 221 53.64 35.53 -28.63
CA GLN A 221 53.85 34.29 -29.36
C GLN A 221 53.41 33.06 -28.56
N SER A 222 53.66 33.04 -27.25
CA SER A 222 53.13 32.01 -26.35
C SER A 222 51.60 32.00 -26.31
N ILE A 223 50.94 33.17 -26.26
CA ILE A 223 49.47 33.26 -26.30
C ILE A 223 48.93 32.75 -27.64
N HIS A 224 49.58 33.09 -28.76
CA HIS A 224 49.20 32.64 -30.09
C HIS A 224 49.26 31.11 -30.23
N GLU A 225 50.37 30.49 -29.81
CA GLU A 225 50.51 29.03 -29.84
C GLU A 225 49.52 28.35 -28.86
N THR A 226 49.31 28.93 -27.67
CA THR A 226 48.32 28.41 -26.71
C THR A 226 46.90 28.46 -27.28
N ALA A 227 46.50 29.56 -27.91
CA ALA A 227 45.19 29.69 -28.55
C ALA A 227 44.99 28.67 -29.67
N LYS A 228 46.05 28.39 -30.45
CA LYS A 228 46.05 27.37 -31.50
C LYS A 228 45.94 25.94 -30.96
N GLU A 229 46.65 25.63 -29.88
CA GLU A 229 46.55 24.33 -29.20
C GLU A 229 45.15 24.11 -28.60
N ILE A 230 44.57 25.15 -27.98
CA ILE A 230 43.21 25.11 -27.43
C ILE A 230 42.16 24.95 -28.54
N LEU A 231 42.34 25.60 -29.69
CA LEU A 231 41.44 25.43 -30.84
C LEU A 231 41.44 23.97 -31.32
N LYS A 232 42.63 23.39 -31.46
CA LYS A 232 42.81 21.99 -31.85
C LYS A 232 42.26 21.01 -30.81
N SER A 233 42.32 21.35 -29.52
CA SER A 233 41.77 20.50 -28.46
C SER A 233 40.23 20.55 -28.44
N GLY A 234 39.62 21.70 -28.70
CA GLY A 234 38.16 21.82 -28.83
C GLY A 234 37.60 21.12 -30.07
N GLU A 235 38.33 21.09 -31.19
CA GLU A 235 37.95 20.30 -32.38
C GLU A 235 37.97 18.79 -32.07
N LYS A 236 38.98 18.31 -31.35
CA LYS A 236 39.03 16.92 -30.87
C LYS A 236 37.89 16.59 -29.91
N LEU A 237 37.50 17.53 -29.03
CA LEU A 237 36.38 17.34 -28.11
C LEU A 237 35.07 17.22 -28.86
N LYS A 238 34.85 18.05 -29.90
CA LYS A 238 33.68 17.97 -30.78
C LYS A 238 33.59 16.60 -31.45
N GLU A 239 34.68 16.13 -32.08
CA GLU A 239 34.72 14.80 -32.72
C GLU A 239 34.46 13.65 -31.73
N LYS A 240 34.88 13.82 -30.46
CA LYS A 240 34.66 12.81 -29.42
C LYS A 240 33.19 12.75 -28.99
N ILE A 241 32.54 13.91 -28.85
CA ILE A 241 31.11 13.98 -28.52
C ILE A 241 30.30 13.36 -29.66
N ASP A 242 30.54 13.76 -30.92
CA ASP A 242 29.84 13.19 -32.09
C ASP A 242 30.00 11.64 -32.17
N LYS A 243 31.20 11.10 -31.86
CA LYS A 243 31.48 9.65 -31.90
C LYS A 243 30.92 8.81 -30.76
N GLU A 244 30.71 9.39 -29.58
CA GLU A 244 30.13 8.65 -28.45
C GLU A 244 28.59 8.63 -28.51
N THR A 245 27.99 9.28 -29.50
CA THR A 245 26.52 9.46 -29.62
C THR A 245 25.91 8.86 -30.91
N ASP A 246 26.71 8.59 -31.95
CA ASP A 246 26.35 7.76 -33.13
C ASP A 246 26.47 6.23 -32.87
#